data_AF-A0A2V8K3U2-F1
#
_entry.id   AF-A0A2V8K3U2-F1
#
_cell.length_a   1.000
_cell.length_b   1.000
_cell.length_c   1.000
_cell.angle_alpha   90.00
_cell.angle_beta   90.00
_cell.angle_gamma   90.00
#
_symmetry.space_group_name_H-M   'P 1'
#
loop_
_entity.id
_entity.type
_entity.pdbx_description
1 polymer ?
#
loop_
_entity_poly.entity_id
_entity_poly.type
_entity_poly.pdbx_seq_one_letter_code
_entity_poly.pdbx_strand_id
1 'polypeptide(L)'
;MLISFIIAAVFLAAQKPQPATEPQKTAETGIIAGRVAPTPEQKISGPVQVILLPPRYTNLWNSDVQKRLDNYWERYKPAFATQKEYFFEVSRMAQKESIDYIVTRMRRDPSSNAADFIKETSPEGKFEFKNVPFGEYKILALGKVGDQSVIWQDTVDVQSPIPQFLELKKRLP
;
A
#
# COMPACT_ATOMS: atom_id res chain seq x y z
N MET A 1 24.23 -76.40 0.35
CA MET A 1 24.42 -75.26 -0.57
C MET A 1 23.16 -74.44 -0.54
N LEU A 2 23.27 -73.22 -0.01
CA LEU A 2 22.21 -72.24 0.19
C LEU A 2 22.05 -71.44 -1.11
N ILE A 3 20.85 -71.34 -1.68
CA ILE A 3 20.50 -70.19 -2.53
C ILE A 3 19.05 -69.80 -2.19
N SER A 4 18.94 -68.76 -1.36
CA SER A 4 17.74 -67.96 -1.15
C SER A 4 17.50 -67.09 -2.38
N PHE A 5 16.28 -67.04 -2.89
CA PHE A 5 15.80 -65.90 -3.67
C PHE A 5 14.41 -65.49 -3.18
N ILE A 6 14.40 -64.35 -2.50
CA ILE A 6 13.24 -63.54 -2.17
C ILE A 6 12.81 -62.86 -3.47
N ILE A 7 11.57 -63.06 -3.92
CA ILE A 7 10.98 -62.23 -4.98
C ILE A 7 9.89 -61.36 -4.37
N ALA A 8 10.13 -60.07 -4.49
CA ALA A 8 9.39 -58.95 -3.94
C ALA A 8 7.97 -58.84 -4.51
N ALA A 9 7.03 -58.48 -3.64
CA ALA A 9 5.68 -58.10 -4.00
C ALA A 9 5.69 -56.79 -4.80
N VAL A 10 5.16 -56.84 -6.03
CA VAL A 10 4.89 -55.65 -6.85
C VAL A 10 3.63 -54.99 -6.31
N PHE A 11 3.80 -53.86 -5.62
CA PHE A 11 2.70 -52.94 -5.30
C PHE A 11 2.36 -52.13 -6.56
N LEU A 12 1.24 -52.47 -7.21
CA LEU A 12 0.57 -51.62 -8.19
C LEU A 12 -0.15 -50.48 -7.45
N ALA A 13 0.57 -49.38 -7.21
CA ALA A 13 -0.06 -48.13 -6.83
C ALA A 13 -0.78 -47.57 -8.07
N ALA A 14 -2.12 -47.63 -8.05
CA ALA A 14 -2.96 -46.91 -8.98
C ALA A 14 -2.63 -45.40 -8.89
N GLN A 15 -1.95 -44.88 -9.91
CA GLN A 15 -1.79 -43.44 -10.08
C GLN A 15 -3.17 -42.83 -10.35
N LYS A 16 -3.75 -42.23 -9.32
CA LYS A 16 -4.88 -41.31 -9.44
C LYS A 16 -4.40 -40.18 -10.36
N PRO A 17 -5.09 -39.86 -11.47
CA PRO A 17 -4.67 -38.77 -12.34
C PRO A 17 -4.64 -37.48 -11.53
N GLN A 18 -3.47 -36.85 -11.45
CA GLN A 18 -3.33 -35.48 -10.94
C GLN A 18 -4.24 -34.60 -11.80
N PRO A 19 -5.14 -33.79 -11.20
CA PRO A 19 -5.83 -32.77 -11.97
C PRO A 19 -4.78 -31.86 -12.60
N ALA A 20 -4.86 -31.70 -13.92
CA ALA A 20 -4.02 -30.78 -14.67
C ALA A 20 -4.01 -29.43 -13.94
N THR A 21 -2.83 -28.98 -13.52
CA THR A 21 -2.63 -27.62 -13.07
C THR A 21 -3.04 -26.73 -14.23
N GLU A 22 -4.21 -26.08 -14.10
CA GLU A 22 -4.54 -24.94 -14.94
C GLU A 22 -3.33 -24.00 -14.91
N PRO A 23 -2.83 -23.53 -16.06
CA PRO A 23 -1.78 -22.52 -16.05
C PRO A 23 -2.29 -21.35 -15.21
N GLN A 24 -1.62 -21.09 -14.09
CA GLN A 24 -1.82 -19.90 -13.28
C GLN A 24 -1.81 -18.73 -14.25
N LYS A 25 -2.98 -18.15 -14.52
CA LYS A 25 -3.12 -16.98 -15.37
C LYS A 25 -2.24 -15.92 -14.71
N THR A 26 -1.05 -15.70 -15.24
CA THR A 26 -0.13 -14.68 -14.75
C THR A 26 -0.91 -13.38 -14.76
N ALA A 27 -1.20 -12.86 -13.57
CA ALA A 27 -1.88 -11.59 -13.43
C ALA A 27 -1.07 -10.56 -14.22
N GLU A 28 -1.71 -9.84 -15.14
CA GLU A 28 -1.05 -8.79 -15.88
C GLU A 28 -0.53 -7.74 -14.89
N THR A 29 0.70 -7.30 -15.09
CA THR A 29 1.36 -6.34 -14.19
C THR A 29 1.94 -5.16 -14.96
N GLY A 30 2.02 -4.03 -14.27
CA GLY A 30 2.58 -2.78 -14.76
C GLY A 30 3.59 -2.17 -13.79
N ILE A 31 4.01 -0.95 -14.12
CA ILE A 31 4.98 -0.17 -13.38
C ILE A 31 4.36 1.18 -13.05
N ILE A 32 4.47 1.60 -11.79
CA ILE A 32 4.13 2.97 -11.36
C ILE A 32 5.43 3.62 -10.93
N ALA A 33 5.82 4.69 -11.61
CA ALA A 33 6.94 5.54 -11.23
C ALA A 33 6.44 6.94 -10.94
N GLY A 34 7.16 7.71 -10.13
CA GLY A 34 6.75 9.07 -9.89
C GLY A 34 7.69 9.88 -9.03
N ARG A 35 7.24 11.10 -8.73
CA ARG A 35 7.93 12.00 -7.80
C ARG A 35 6.95 12.66 -6.84
N VAL A 36 7.40 12.87 -5.62
CA VAL A 36 6.73 13.76 -4.65
C VAL A 36 7.18 15.18 -4.94
N ALA A 37 6.25 16.05 -5.36
CA ALA A 37 6.53 17.41 -5.77
C ALA A 37 5.97 18.41 -4.74
N PRO A 38 6.78 18.91 -3.79
CA PRO A 38 6.39 20.03 -2.94
C PRO A 38 6.29 21.32 -3.78
N THR A 39 5.66 22.38 -3.25
CA THR A 39 5.72 23.68 -3.93
C THR A 39 7.17 24.20 -3.93
N PRO A 40 7.56 25.08 -4.87
CA PRO A 40 8.95 25.54 -4.98
C PRO A 40 9.52 26.17 -3.70
N GLU A 41 8.67 26.77 -2.85
CA GLU A 41 9.12 27.36 -1.57
C GLU A 41 9.41 26.30 -0.48
N GLN A 42 9.06 25.04 -0.72
CA GLN A 42 9.03 24.00 0.30
C GLN A 42 10.05 22.92 0.03
N LYS A 43 10.91 22.70 1.03
CA LYS A 43 11.94 21.65 1.00
C LYS A 43 11.48 20.47 1.85
N ILE A 44 11.49 19.29 1.25
CA ILE A 44 11.25 18.05 1.98
C ILE A 44 12.47 17.77 2.88
N SER A 45 12.22 17.50 4.16
CA SER A 45 13.26 17.37 5.20
C SER A 45 13.93 15.98 5.26
N GLY A 46 13.62 15.06 4.35
CA GLY A 46 14.14 13.69 4.33
C GLY A 46 13.41 12.77 3.35
N PRO A 47 13.65 11.44 3.39
CA PRO A 47 12.91 10.48 2.58
C PRO A 47 11.41 10.55 2.87
N VAL A 48 10.59 10.42 1.81
CA VAL A 48 9.13 10.33 1.92
C VAL A 48 8.76 8.86 1.83
N GLN A 49 7.92 8.39 2.75
CA GLN A 49 7.34 7.06 2.66
C GLN A 49 6.17 7.08 1.67
N VAL A 50 6.26 6.32 0.60
CA VAL A 50 5.23 6.19 -0.42
C VAL A 50 4.55 4.82 -0.28
N ILE A 51 3.23 4.84 -0.22
CA ILE A 51 2.39 3.68 0.05
C ILE A 51 1.40 3.57 -1.10
N LEU A 52 1.48 2.46 -1.83
CA LEU A 52 0.51 2.08 -2.85
C LEU A 52 -0.56 1.21 -2.19
N LEU A 53 -1.80 1.67 -2.16
CA LEU A 53 -2.92 0.97 -1.53
C LEU A 53 -3.75 0.22 -2.57
N PRO A 54 -3.71 -1.13 -2.55
CA PRO A 54 -4.69 -1.94 -3.27
C PRO A 54 -6.13 -1.63 -2.82
N PRO A 55 -7.15 -1.94 -3.65
CA PRO A 55 -8.56 -1.63 -3.35
C PRO A 55 -9.03 -2.02 -1.95
N ARG A 56 -8.63 -3.21 -1.48
CA ARG A 56 -8.99 -3.70 -0.13
C ARG A 56 -8.50 -2.79 0.99
N TYR A 57 -7.32 -2.19 0.83
CA TYR A 57 -6.74 -1.27 1.80
C TYR A 57 -7.22 0.16 1.61
N THR A 58 -7.56 0.56 0.38
CA THR A 58 -8.19 1.86 0.09
C THR A 58 -9.53 2.00 0.82
N ASN A 59 -10.40 0.97 0.75
CA ASN A 59 -11.69 0.99 1.45
C ASN A 59 -11.51 1.01 2.97
N LEU A 60 -10.56 0.22 3.48
CA LEU A 60 -10.23 0.21 4.90
C LEU A 60 -9.74 1.58 5.37
N TRP A 61 -8.84 2.23 4.62
CA TRP A 61 -8.33 3.57 4.92
C TRP A 61 -9.46 4.60 4.95
N ASN A 62 -10.31 4.65 3.93
CA ASN A 62 -11.45 5.59 3.89
C ASN A 62 -12.36 5.41 5.12
N SER A 63 -12.71 4.17 5.46
CA SER A 63 -13.58 3.87 6.60
C SER A 63 -12.95 4.24 7.95
N ASP A 64 -11.65 3.99 8.11
CA ASP A 64 -10.93 4.26 9.35
C ASP A 64 -10.68 5.77 9.54
N VAL A 65 -10.34 6.50 8.47
CA VAL A 65 -10.27 7.97 8.51
C VAL A 65 -11.61 8.57 8.92
N GLN A 66 -12.71 8.15 8.29
CA GLN A 66 -14.04 8.68 8.63
C GLN A 66 -14.39 8.41 10.10
N LYS A 67 -14.22 7.17 10.56
CA LYS A 67 -14.46 6.79 11.96
C LYS A 67 -13.65 7.65 12.93
N ARG A 68 -12.38 7.95 12.61
CA ARG A 68 -11.52 8.79 13.45
C ARG A 68 -12.00 10.23 13.47
N LEU A 69 -12.38 10.79 12.31
CA LEU A 69 -12.94 12.13 12.21
C LEU A 69 -14.23 12.25 13.03
N ASP A 70 -15.12 11.26 12.97
CA ASP A 70 -16.37 11.24 13.74
C ASP A 70 -16.07 11.23 15.26
N ASN A 71 -15.16 10.37 15.71
CA ASN A 71 -14.75 10.31 17.12
C ASN A 71 -14.09 11.61 17.59
N TYR A 72 -13.24 12.19 16.74
CA TYR A 72 -12.57 13.44 17.04
C TYR A 72 -13.53 14.62 17.04
N TRP A 73 -14.54 14.62 16.16
CA TRP A 73 -15.60 15.62 16.16
C TRP A 73 -16.29 15.69 17.52
N GLU A 74 -16.74 14.55 18.04
CA GLU A 74 -17.38 14.50 19.36
C GLU A 74 -16.44 14.92 20.49
N ARG A 75 -15.17 14.51 20.42
CA ARG A 75 -14.17 14.83 21.45
C ARG A 75 -13.75 16.30 21.49
N TYR A 76 -13.57 16.91 20.32
CA TYR A 76 -12.97 18.25 20.18
C TYR A 76 -13.99 19.34 19.83
N LYS A 77 -15.29 19.00 19.78
CA LYS A 77 -16.39 19.95 19.54
C LYS A 77 -16.28 21.28 20.30
N PRO A 78 -15.93 21.32 21.61
CA PRO A 78 -15.79 22.58 22.33
C PRO A 78 -14.63 23.43 21.82
N ALA A 79 -13.52 22.81 21.41
CA ALA A 79 -12.34 23.51 20.87
C ALA A 79 -12.61 24.07 19.47
N PHE A 80 -13.38 23.35 18.63
CA PHE A 80 -13.72 23.83 17.29
C PHE A 80 -14.63 25.06 17.29
N ALA A 81 -15.40 25.27 18.35
CA ALA A 81 -16.23 26.47 18.49
C ALA A 81 -15.38 27.76 18.62
N THR A 82 -14.17 27.64 19.16
CA THR A 82 -13.28 28.79 19.43
C THR A 82 -12.08 28.85 18.48
N GLN A 83 -11.62 27.72 17.95
CA GLN A 83 -10.45 27.60 17.09
C GLN A 83 -10.78 26.70 15.89
N LYS A 84 -11.27 27.29 14.81
CA LYS A 84 -11.68 26.54 13.61
C LYS A 84 -10.49 25.88 12.92
N GLU A 85 -9.32 26.50 13.00
CA GLU A 85 -8.07 26.03 12.40
C GLU A 85 -7.61 24.70 13.02
N TYR A 86 -8.00 24.43 14.27
CA TYR A 86 -7.71 23.17 14.95
C TYR A 86 -8.33 21.96 14.23
N PHE A 87 -9.39 22.17 13.45
CA PHE A 87 -9.97 21.12 12.59
C PHE A 87 -8.95 20.54 11.60
N PHE A 88 -8.06 21.38 11.03
CA PHE A 88 -7.04 20.92 10.10
C PHE A 88 -5.99 20.03 10.78
N GLU A 89 -5.60 20.38 12.01
CA GLU A 89 -4.65 19.57 12.80
C GLU A 89 -5.25 18.20 13.13
N VAL A 90 -6.50 18.19 13.60
CA VAL A 90 -7.22 16.97 13.95
C VAL A 90 -7.49 16.11 12.72
N SER A 91 -7.79 16.72 11.57
CA SER A 91 -7.96 16.00 10.30
C SER A 91 -6.67 15.32 9.85
N ARG A 92 -5.54 16.02 9.94
CA ARG A 92 -4.22 15.47 9.62
C ARG A 92 -3.83 14.34 10.57
N MET A 93 -4.15 14.48 11.86
CA MET A 93 -3.95 13.43 12.85
C MET A 93 -4.75 12.16 12.49
N ALA A 94 -6.03 12.31 12.10
CA ALA A 94 -6.86 11.18 11.70
C ALA A 94 -6.28 10.42 10.51
N GLN A 95 -5.82 11.15 9.49
CA GLN A 95 -5.20 10.56 8.32
C GLN A 95 -3.88 9.84 8.65
N LYS A 96 -3.01 10.48 9.44
CA LYS A 96 -1.73 9.89 9.85
C LYS A 96 -1.93 8.61 10.66
N GLU A 97 -2.79 8.64 11.68
CA GLU A 97 -3.06 7.45 12.49
C GLU A 97 -3.73 6.34 11.68
N SER A 98 -4.53 6.70 10.67
CA SER A 98 -5.09 5.72 9.74
C SER A 98 -4.02 5.10 8.83
N ILE A 99 -3.07 5.90 8.32
CA ILE A 99 -1.91 5.41 7.56
C ILE A 99 -1.11 4.41 8.41
N ASP A 100 -0.80 4.74 9.66
CA ASP A 100 -0.05 3.87 10.57
C ASP A 100 -0.77 2.53 10.80
N TYR A 101 -2.10 2.59 10.95
CA TYR A 101 -2.95 1.40 11.08
C TYR A 101 -2.93 0.53 9.81
N ILE A 102 -3.10 1.13 8.63
CA ILE A 102 -3.10 0.42 7.34
C ILE A 102 -1.74 -0.21 7.05
N VAL A 103 -0.64 0.53 7.24
CA VAL A 103 0.73 0.01 7.07
C VAL A 103 0.97 -1.17 8.00
N THR A 104 0.50 -1.09 9.25
CA THR A 104 0.60 -2.20 10.21
C THR A 104 -0.20 -3.42 9.74
N ARG A 105 -1.40 -3.22 9.17
CA ARG A 105 -2.21 -4.30 8.60
C ARG A 105 -1.55 -4.95 7.40
N MET A 106 -1.03 -4.15 6.46
CA MET A 106 -0.32 -4.64 5.27
C MET A 106 0.91 -5.47 5.66
N ARG A 107 1.70 -5.01 6.63
CA ARG A 107 2.89 -5.75 7.11
C ARG A 107 2.56 -7.08 7.79
N ARG A 108 1.33 -7.24 8.30
CA ARG A 108 0.86 -8.46 8.97
C ARG A 108 0.07 -9.40 8.05
N ASP A 109 -0.21 -8.98 6.82
CA ASP A 109 -1.00 -9.75 5.87
C ASP A 109 -0.10 -10.79 5.17
N PRO A 110 -0.28 -12.10 5.42
CA PRO A 110 0.56 -13.13 4.82
C PRO A 110 0.30 -13.32 3.31
N SER A 111 -0.81 -12.79 2.78
CA SER A 111 -1.18 -12.92 1.37
C SER A 111 -0.48 -11.91 0.45
N SER A 112 0.27 -10.95 1.01
CA SER A 112 0.89 -9.86 0.26
C SER A 112 2.18 -9.40 0.93
N ASN A 113 3.24 -9.25 0.14
CA ASN A 113 4.48 -8.67 0.66
C ASN A 113 4.35 -7.15 0.76
N ALA A 114 4.29 -6.61 1.98
CA ALA A 114 4.17 -5.17 2.18
C ALA A 114 5.31 -4.35 1.56
N ALA A 115 6.51 -4.94 1.41
CA ALA A 115 7.65 -4.27 0.79
C ALA A 115 7.43 -3.97 -0.70
N ASP A 116 6.49 -4.65 -1.37
CA ASP A 116 6.14 -4.39 -2.77
C ASP A 116 5.25 -3.16 -2.91
N PHE A 117 4.60 -2.74 -1.82
CA PHE A 117 3.60 -1.65 -1.80
C PHE A 117 4.03 -0.46 -0.93
N ILE A 118 5.13 -0.57 -0.19
CA ILE A 118 5.66 0.50 0.66
C ILE A 118 7.12 0.74 0.28
N LYS A 119 7.43 1.96 -0.17
CA LYS A 119 8.77 2.39 -0.57
C LYS A 119 9.14 3.69 0.13
N GLU A 120 10.43 3.98 0.14
CA GLU A 120 10.93 5.32 0.46
C GLU A 120 11.38 6.00 -0.84
N THR A 121 11.22 7.31 -0.93
CA THR A 121 11.72 8.06 -2.08
C THR A 121 13.24 8.14 -2.08
N SER A 122 13.81 8.30 -3.27
CA SER A 122 15.18 8.79 -3.42
C SER A 122 15.34 10.22 -2.85
N PRO A 123 16.57 10.72 -2.69
CA PRO A 123 16.82 12.11 -2.27
C PRO A 123 16.17 13.15 -3.20
N GLU A 124 15.96 12.83 -4.47
CA GLU A 124 15.27 13.67 -5.45
C GLU A 124 13.74 13.54 -5.38
N GLY A 125 13.21 12.81 -4.40
CA GLY A 125 11.78 12.59 -4.19
C GLY A 125 11.16 11.57 -5.15
N LYS A 126 11.96 10.77 -5.85
CA LYS A 126 11.48 9.78 -6.84
C LYS A 126 11.14 8.45 -6.19
N PHE A 127 10.14 7.75 -6.72
CA PHE A 127 9.76 6.40 -6.28
C PHE A 127 9.36 5.53 -7.47
N GLU A 128 9.39 4.20 -7.27
CA GLU A 128 9.00 3.22 -8.28
C GLU A 128 8.42 1.95 -7.63
N PHE A 129 7.30 1.48 -8.16
CA PHE A 129 6.66 0.21 -7.88
C PHE A 129 6.68 -0.63 -9.16
N LYS A 130 7.22 -1.85 -9.06
CA LYS A 130 7.31 -2.81 -10.17
C LYS A 130 6.34 -3.96 -9.93
N ASN A 131 5.96 -4.66 -11.00
CA ASN A 131 5.10 -5.84 -10.94
C ASN A 131 3.76 -5.56 -10.24
N VAL A 132 3.23 -4.35 -10.41
CA VAL A 132 1.95 -3.94 -9.82
C VAL A 132 0.84 -4.61 -10.61
N PRO A 133 -0.02 -5.45 -10.00
CA PRO A 133 -1.16 -6.03 -10.70
C PRO A 133 -2.04 -4.95 -11.32
N PHE A 134 -2.69 -5.26 -12.43
CA PHE A 134 -3.63 -4.31 -13.03
C PHE A 134 -4.79 -3.98 -12.09
N GLY A 135 -5.22 -2.73 -12.12
CA GLY A 135 -6.33 -2.21 -11.32
C GLY A 135 -6.08 -0.81 -10.77
N GLU A 136 -7.06 -0.33 -10.01
CA GLU A 136 -7.06 0.98 -9.39
C GLU A 136 -6.41 0.96 -8.00
N TYR A 137 -5.52 1.92 -7.77
CA TYR A 137 -4.79 2.08 -6.53
C TYR A 137 -4.88 3.50 -6.03
N LYS A 138 -5.00 3.67 -4.71
CA LYS A 138 -4.74 4.95 -4.05
C LYS A 138 -3.25 5.01 -3.72
N ILE A 139 -2.61 6.13 -3.98
CA ILE A 139 -1.22 6.37 -3.57
C ILE A 139 -1.19 7.42 -2.47
N LEU A 140 -0.50 7.11 -1.38
CA LEU A 140 -0.27 8.01 -0.26
C LEU A 140 1.22 8.24 -0.10
N ALA A 141 1.63 9.47 0.16
CA ALA A 141 3.02 9.81 0.45
C ALA A 141 3.06 10.58 1.78
N LEU A 142 3.82 10.09 2.75
CA LEU A 142 3.99 10.69 4.07
C LEU A 142 5.43 11.18 4.22
N GLY A 143 5.58 12.48 4.43
CA GLY A 143 6.89 13.12 4.58
C GLY A 143 6.85 14.31 5.52
N LYS A 144 7.97 15.05 5.57
CA LYS A 144 8.09 16.28 6.34
C LYS A 144 8.51 17.44 5.44
N VAL A 145 7.90 18.60 5.67
CA VAL A 145 8.31 19.88 5.08
C VAL A 145 8.61 20.81 6.26
N GLY A 146 9.88 21.16 6.46
CA GLY A 146 10.32 21.72 7.74
C GLY A 146 10.03 20.72 8.87
N ASP A 147 9.36 21.19 9.92
CA ASP A 147 8.95 20.37 11.08
C ASP A 147 7.53 19.80 10.95
N GLN A 148 6.80 20.15 9.90
CA GLN A 148 5.42 19.72 9.70
C GLN A 148 5.35 18.41 8.93
N SER A 149 4.55 17.46 9.45
CA SER A 149 4.19 16.26 8.69
C SER A 149 3.21 16.64 7.58
N VAL A 150 3.45 16.17 6.36
CA VAL A 150 2.62 16.42 5.19
C VAL A 150 2.25 15.10 4.54
N ILE A 151 1.00 15.00 4.09
CA ILE A 151 0.49 13.85 3.37
C ILE A 151 0.10 14.30 1.97
N TRP A 152 0.66 13.65 0.95
CA TRP A 152 0.22 13.75 -0.43
C TRP A 152 -0.62 12.54 -0.78
N GLN A 153 -1.61 12.73 -1.66
CA GLN A 153 -2.42 11.63 -2.16
C GLN A 153 -2.73 11.78 -3.64
N ASP A 154 -2.89 10.65 -4.31
CA ASP A 154 -3.48 10.58 -5.64
C ASP A 154 -4.16 9.22 -5.87
N THR A 155 -4.70 9.00 -7.06
CA THR A 155 -5.24 7.71 -7.52
C THR A 155 -4.65 7.39 -8.89
N VAL A 156 -4.36 6.12 -9.13
CA VAL A 156 -3.72 5.63 -10.34
C VAL A 156 -4.38 4.33 -10.77
N ASP A 157 -4.64 4.18 -12.06
CA ASP A 157 -5.26 2.99 -12.63
C ASP A 157 -4.29 2.30 -13.58
N VAL A 158 -3.75 1.16 -13.15
CA VAL A 158 -2.76 0.37 -13.87
C VAL A 158 -3.48 -0.53 -14.87
N GLN A 159 -3.44 -0.17 -16.14
CA GLN A 159 -4.12 -0.91 -17.21
C GLN A 159 -3.16 -1.41 -18.30
N SER A 160 -1.86 -1.19 -18.15
CA SER A 160 -0.87 -1.56 -19.17
C SER A 160 0.50 -1.85 -18.54
N PRO A 161 1.36 -2.61 -19.22
CA PRO A 161 2.75 -2.80 -18.78
C PRO A 161 3.62 -1.56 -18.98
N ILE A 162 3.13 -0.55 -19.71
CA ILE A 162 3.84 0.71 -19.93
C ILE A 162 3.92 1.47 -18.59
N PRO A 163 5.12 1.94 -18.18
CA PRO A 163 5.27 2.70 -16.95
C PRO A 163 4.35 3.92 -16.91
N GLN A 164 3.57 4.03 -15.84
CA GLN A 164 2.76 5.21 -15.56
C GLN A 164 3.55 6.15 -14.66
N PHE A 165 3.65 7.42 -15.08
CA PHE A 165 4.39 8.44 -14.36
C PHE A 165 3.45 9.36 -13.58
N LEU A 166 3.66 9.46 -12.27
CA LEU A 166 2.87 10.28 -11.36
C LEU A 166 3.67 11.44 -10.78
N GLU A 167 3.00 12.58 -10.63
CA GLU A 167 3.54 13.73 -9.91
C GLU A 167 2.62 14.09 -8.74
N LEU A 168 3.01 13.68 -7.53
CA LEU A 168 2.19 13.85 -6.33
C LEU A 168 2.26 15.28 -5.83
N LYS A 169 1.28 16.11 -6.26
CA LYS A 169 1.13 17.52 -5.85
C LYS A 169 0.04 17.74 -4.81
N LYS A 170 -1.04 16.96 -4.88
CA LYS A 170 -2.23 17.16 -4.05
C LYS A 170 -1.95 16.78 -2.60
N ARG A 171 -2.14 17.75 -1.71
CA ARG A 171 -2.05 17.53 -0.26
C ARG A 171 -3.40 17.21 0.32
N LEU A 172 -3.36 16.39 1.36
CA LEU A 172 -4.47 16.37 2.29
C LEU A 172 -4.36 17.56 3.25
N PRO A 173 -5.51 18.18 3.59
CA PRO A 173 -5.56 19.24 4.61
C PRO A 173 -5.07 18.75 5.98
#